data_AF-A0A2P2K7C6-F1
#
_entry.id   AF-A0A2P2K7C6-F1
#
_cell.length_a   1.000
_cell.length_b   1.000
_cell.length_c   1.000
_cell.angle_alpha   90.00
_cell.angle_beta   90.00
_cell.angle_gamma   90.00
#
_symmetry.space_group_name_H-M   'P 1'
#
loop_
_entity.id
_entity.type
_entity.pdbx_description
1 polymer ?
#
loop_
_entity_poly.entity_id
_entity_poly.type
_entity_poly.pdbx_seq_one_letter_code
_entity_poly.pdbx_strand_id
1 'polypeptide(L)'
;MFGAKNLSWISAKATLDASRLAEFLILQTGMTAFGNAFYRNHSDLVPNLAAKLEALRDEYMRYAVEKCLSVLREYHSAVETITDILLEKGEINAAEIWNIYKRAPRIPQPAVNPIDEYGALIYAGRWGIHGITLPGRVTFAPGNVGFSTFGAPRPMETQIVSDETWKLIDGIWDKRVQEIKTEASMEVEEDKEKPQLLIASHFI
;
A
#
# COMPACT_ATOMS: atom_id res chain seq x y z
N MET A 1 16.04 -2.54 -23.39
CA MET A 1 16.56 -1.65 -24.44
C MET A 1 17.55 -0.65 -23.84
N PHE A 2 17.13 0.42 -23.17
CA PHE A 2 18.06 1.48 -22.72
C PHE A 2 18.71 1.30 -21.33
N GLY A 3 18.28 0.30 -20.55
CA GLY A 3 18.80 0.04 -19.20
C GLY A 3 18.14 0.92 -18.12
N ALA A 4 18.33 0.53 -16.85
CA ALA A 4 17.61 1.13 -15.72
C ALA A 4 17.96 2.61 -15.48
N LYS A 5 19.18 3.02 -15.81
CA LYS A 5 19.64 4.42 -15.65
C LYS A 5 18.98 5.40 -16.63
N ASN A 6 18.36 4.88 -17.69
CA ASN A 6 17.79 5.68 -18.78
C ASN A 6 16.26 5.67 -18.76
N LEU A 7 15.65 5.47 -17.59
CA LEU A 7 14.20 5.61 -17.41
C LEU A 7 13.79 7.07 -17.58
N SER A 8 12.77 7.31 -18.40
CA SER A 8 12.27 8.65 -18.70
C SER A 8 11.09 9.03 -17.80
N TRP A 9 10.98 10.31 -17.47
CA TRP A 9 9.86 10.83 -16.65
C TRP A 9 8.48 10.60 -17.28
N ILE A 10 8.42 10.42 -18.61
CA ILE A 10 7.19 10.18 -19.36
C ILE A 10 6.45 8.93 -18.85
N SER A 11 7.17 7.92 -18.36
CA SER A 11 6.53 6.71 -17.82
C SER A 11 5.81 6.95 -16.49
N ALA A 12 6.12 8.03 -15.77
CA ALA A 12 5.58 8.29 -14.43
C ALA A 12 4.03 8.37 -14.42
N LYS A 13 3.44 8.94 -15.47
CA LYS A 13 1.98 9.00 -15.61
C LYS A 13 1.37 7.61 -15.77
N ALA A 14 1.94 6.79 -16.66
CA ALA A 14 1.45 5.44 -16.91
C ALA A 14 1.59 4.52 -15.68
N THR A 15 2.70 4.65 -14.93
CA THR A 15 2.89 3.89 -13.68
C THR A 15 1.92 4.34 -12.59
N LEU A 16 1.59 5.63 -12.52
CA LEU A 16 0.62 6.16 -11.56
C LEU A 16 -0.80 5.69 -11.87
N ASP A 17 -1.18 5.68 -13.15
CA ASP A 17 -2.47 5.16 -13.58
C ASP A 17 -2.58 3.64 -13.33
N ALA A 18 -1.51 2.87 -13.58
CA ALA A 18 -1.45 1.45 -13.23
C ALA A 18 -1.57 1.21 -11.72
N SER A 19 -0.91 2.03 -10.89
CA SER A 19 -1.02 1.99 -9.44
C SER A 19 -2.45 2.21 -8.96
N ARG A 20 -3.16 3.20 -9.55
CA ARG A 20 -4.58 3.46 -9.25
C ARG A 20 -5.49 2.29 -9.62
N LEU A 21 -5.21 1.64 -10.76
CA LEU A 21 -5.96 0.45 -11.17
C LEU A 21 -5.72 -0.74 -10.24
N ALA A 22 -4.50 -0.90 -9.73
CA ALA A 22 -4.19 -1.91 -8.71
C ALA A 22 -4.93 -1.61 -7.39
N GLU A 23 -4.98 -0.35 -6.95
CA GLU A 23 -5.77 0.05 -5.78
C GLU A 23 -7.27 -0.23 -5.97
N PHE A 24 -7.81 0.11 -7.15
CA PHE A 24 -9.20 -0.20 -7.50
C PHE A 24 -9.47 -1.70 -7.42
N LEU A 25 -8.57 -2.53 -7.97
CA LEU A 25 -8.67 -3.98 -7.91
C LEU A 25 -8.74 -4.46 -6.45
N ILE A 26 -7.82 -3.99 -5.60
CA ILE A 26 -7.72 -4.41 -4.20
C ILE A 26 -8.94 -3.97 -3.39
N LEU A 27 -9.36 -2.70 -3.52
CA LEU A 27 -10.35 -2.08 -2.63
C LEU A 27 -11.81 -2.32 -3.05
N GLN A 28 -12.08 -2.42 -4.35
CA GLN A 28 -13.46 -2.41 -4.86
C GLN A 28 -13.95 -3.76 -5.34
N THR A 29 -13.06 -4.68 -5.71
CA THR A 29 -13.49 -5.98 -6.28
C THR A 29 -13.70 -7.06 -5.23
N GLY A 30 -13.00 -6.99 -4.10
CA GLY A 30 -13.01 -8.04 -3.08
C GLY A 30 -12.44 -9.38 -3.55
N MET A 31 -11.68 -9.40 -4.65
CA MET A 31 -11.09 -10.61 -5.24
C MET A 31 -9.67 -10.91 -4.75
N THR A 32 -9.14 -10.10 -3.82
CA THR A 32 -7.76 -10.19 -3.34
C THR A 32 -7.71 -10.71 -1.91
N ALA A 33 -6.55 -11.18 -1.47
CA ALA A 33 -6.31 -11.63 -0.10
C ALA A 33 -6.46 -10.51 0.95
N PHE A 34 -6.61 -9.25 0.50
CA PHE A 34 -6.98 -8.12 1.36
C PHE A 34 -8.35 -8.32 2.03
N GLY A 35 -9.22 -9.12 1.40
CA GLY A 35 -10.53 -9.50 1.88
C GLY A 35 -11.66 -8.95 1.01
N ASN A 36 -12.89 -9.32 1.37
CA ASN A 36 -14.09 -9.03 0.58
C ASN A 36 -14.72 -7.66 0.92
N ALA A 37 -14.06 -6.86 1.75
CA ALA A 37 -14.58 -5.57 2.17
C ALA A 37 -14.47 -4.55 1.03
N PHE A 38 -15.54 -3.80 0.82
CA PHE A 38 -15.58 -2.73 -0.18
C PHE A 38 -15.15 -1.42 0.45
N TYR A 39 -14.15 -0.77 -0.15
CA TYR A 39 -13.71 0.57 0.21
C TYR A 39 -13.79 1.46 -1.03
N ARG A 40 -14.43 2.63 -0.92
CA ARG A 40 -14.55 3.55 -2.06
C ARG A 40 -13.23 4.25 -2.30
N ASN A 41 -12.63 4.77 -1.24
CA ASN A 41 -11.39 5.54 -1.27
C ASN A 41 -10.41 5.08 -0.18
N HIS A 42 -9.16 5.49 -0.30
CA HIS A 42 -8.14 5.28 0.74
C HIS A 42 -8.52 5.91 2.09
N SER A 43 -9.31 6.99 2.08
CA SER A 43 -9.83 7.66 3.29
C SER A 43 -10.74 6.77 4.13
N ASP A 44 -11.39 5.78 3.52
CA ASP A 44 -12.35 4.90 4.19
C ASP A 44 -11.62 3.75 4.91
N LEU A 45 -10.31 3.65 4.69
CA LEU A 45 -9.50 2.58 5.21
C LEU A 45 -9.04 2.88 6.63
N VAL A 46 -9.10 1.85 7.49
CA VAL A 46 -8.49 1.94 8.83
C VAL A 46 -6.99 2.16 8.67
N PRO A 47 -6.35 3.08 9.42
CA PRO A 47 -4.93 3.41 9.26
C PRO A 47 -4.00 2.19 9.29
N ASN A 48 -4.33 1.18 10.11
CA ASN A 48 -3.56 -0.06 10.23
C ASN A 48 -3.58 -0.94 8.96
N LEU A 49 -4.54 -0.74 8.06
CA LEU A 49 -4.63 -1.46 6.79
C LEU A 49 -3.91 -0.73 5.65
N ALA A 50 -3.55 0.55 5.82
CA ALA A 50 -2.88 1.33 4.79
C ALA A 50 -1.56 0.68 4.35
N ALA A 51 -0.73 0.25 5.31
CA ALA A 51 0.53 -0.43 5.01
C ALA A 51 0.33 -1.76 4.25
N LYS A 52 -0.77 -2.47 4.52
CA LYS A 52 -1.12 -3.72 3.82
C LYS A 52 -1.58 -3.48 2.39
N LEU A 53 -2.34 -2.41 2.17
CA LEU A 53 -2.75 -1.97 0.84
C LEU A 53 -1.53 -1.61 0.00
N GLU A 54 -0.59 -0.83 0.56
CA GLU A 54 0.64 -0.45 -0.13
C GLU A 54 1.48 -1.66 -0.53
N ALA A 55 1.69 -2.61 0.37
CA ALA A 55 2.48 -3.79 0.07
C ALA A 55 1.83 -4.71 -1.00
N LEU A 56 0.51 -4.89 -0.96
CA LEU A 56 -0.19 -5.61 -2.03
C LEU A 56 -0.06 -4.89 -3.36
N ARG A 57 -0.27 -3.57 -3.37
CA ARG A 57 -0.14 -2.74 -4.56
C ARG A 57 1.26 -2.88 -5.16
N ASP A 58 2.30 -2.86 -4.33
CA ASP A 58 3.68 -3.02 -4.75
C ASP A 58 3.94 -4.42 -5.34
N GLU A 59 3.36 -5.49 -4.78
CA GLU A 59 3.45 -6.84 -5.35
C GLU A 59 2.77 -6.98 -6.71
N TYR A 60 1.58 -6.38 -6.89
CA TYR A 60 0.92 -6.35 -8.20
C TYR A 60 1.73 -5.56 -9.22
N MET A 61 2.27 -4.41 -8.81
CA MET A 61 3.12 -3.58 -9.67
C MET A 61 4.41 -4.31 -10.04
N ARG A 62 5.06 -4.99 -9.09
CA ARG A 62 6.23 -5.84 -9.34
C ARG A 62 5.92 -6.90 -10.40
N TYR A 63 4.87 -7.69 -10.20
CA TYR A 63 4.47 -8.73 -11.15
C TYR A 63 4.17 -8.17 -12.54
N ALA A 64 3.41 -7.06 -12.62
CA ALA A 64 3.07 -6.42 -13.88
C ALA A 64 4.33 -5.96 -14.63
N VAL A 65 5.27 -5.32 -13.94
CA VAL A 65 6.53 -4.86 -14.53
C VAL A 65 7.39 -6.02 -15.00
N GLU A 66 7.55 -7.06 -14.19
CA GLU A 66 8.30 -8.28 -14.57
C GLU A 66 7.66 -8.97 -15.77
N LYS A 67 6.32 -9.05 -15.82
CA LYS A 67 5.62 -9.66 -16.94
C LYS A 67 5.77 -8.85 -18.22
N CYS A 68 5.62 -7.53 -18.15
CA CYS A 68 5.89 -6.63 -19.28
C CYS A 68 7.34 -6.78 -19.77
N LEU A 69 8.31 -6.84 -18.86
CA LEU A 69 9.72 -7.05 -19.20
C LEU A 69 9.95 -8.39 -19.89
N SER A 70 9.33 -9.46 -19.38
CA SER A 70 9.38 -10.79 -20.00
C SER A 70 8.86 -10.79 -21.42
N VAL A 71 7.71 -10.13 -21.67
CA VAL A 71 7.11 -10.00 -23.00
C VAL A 71 8.00 -9.17 -23.93
N LEU A 72 8.54 -8.06 -23.45
CA LEU A 72 9.45 -7.23 -24.24
C LEU A 72 10.74 -7.95 -24.63
N ARG A 73 11.22 -8.89 -23.78
CA ARG A 73 12.39 -9.72 -24.10
C ARG A 73 12.07 -10.75 -25.19
N GLU A 74 10.90 -11.39 -25.15
CA GLU A 74 10.47 -12.31 -26.22
C GLU A 74 10.43 -11.60 -27.58
N TYR A 75 9.92 -10.37 -27.60
CA TYR A 75 9.69 -9.61 -28.82
C TYR A 75 10.76 -8.54 -29.11
N HIS A 76 11.95 -8.65 -28.53
CA HIS A 76 12.99 -7.63 -28.63
C HIS A 76 13.28 -7.22 -30.09
N SER A 77 13.51 -8.21 -30.95
CA SER A 77 13.79 -8.00 -32.38
C SER A 77 12.64 -7.31 -33.10
N ALA A 78 11.38 -7.67 -32.79
CA ALA A 78 10.22 -7.02 -33.39
C ALA A 78 10.16 -5.54 -32.99
N VAL A 79 10.36 -5.24 -31.70
CA VAL A 79 10.32 -3.86 -31.19
C VAL A 79 11.44 -3.01 -31.81
N GLU A 80 12.66 -3.56 -31.96
CA GLU A 80 13.76 -2.86 -32.65
C GLU A 80 13.40 -2.48 -34.09
N THR A 81 12.88 -3.44 -34.86
CA THR A 81 12.47 -3.16 -36.25
C THR A 81 11.34 -2.14 -36.34
N ILE A 82 10.41 -2.14 -35.38
CA ILE A 82 9.35 -1.13 -35.30
C ILE A 82 9.94 0.23 -34.98
N THR A 83 10.91 0.31 -34.06
CA THR A 83 11.56 1.58 -33.71
C THR A 83 12.36 2.15 -34.88
N ASP A 84 13.06 1.32 -35.65
CA ASP A 84 13.81 1.78 -36.82
C ASP A 84 12.87 2.38 -37.88
N ILE A 85 11.76 1.70 -38.17
CA ILE A 85 10.75 2.18 -39.13
C ILE A 85 10.12 3.48 -38.64
N LEU A 86 9.81 3.60 -37.35
CA LEU A 86 9.26 4.81 -36.77
C LEU A 86 10.24 5.99 -36.79
N LEU A 87 11.54 5.73 -36.62
CA LEU A 87 12.57 6.78 -36.74
C LEU A 87 12.73 7.28 -38.17
N GLU A 88 12.60 6.41 -39.17
CA GLU A 88 12.73 6.77 -40.58
C GLU A 88 11.47 7.44 -41.14
N LYS A 89 10.29 6.88 -40.86
CA LYS A 89 9.01 7.28 -41.48
C LYS A 89 8.16 8.18 -40.59
N GLY A 90 8.38 8.18 -39.29
CA GLY A 90 7.56 8.89 -38.30
C GLY A 90 6.24 8.20 -37.94
N GLU A 91 5.69 7.37 -38.83
CA GLU A 91 4.39 6.71 -38.67
C GLU A 91 4.44 5.26 -39.14
N ILE A 92 3.61 4.41 -38.54
CA ILE A 92 3.48 2.99 -38.92
C ILE A 92 2.04 2.51 -38.71
N ASN A 93 1.55 1.68 -39.63
CA ASN A 93 0.18 1.14 -39.55
C ASN A 93 0.10 -0.11 -38.67
N ALA A 94 -1.04 -0.32 -38.01
CA ALA A 94 -1.26 -1.47 -37.14
C ALA A 94 -1.11 -2.83 -37.85
N ALA A 95 -1.53 -2.92 -39.12
CA ALA A 95 -1.38 -4.13 -39.93
C ALA A 95 0.10 -4.46 -40.21
N GLU A 96 0.94 -3.44 -40.39
CA GLU A 96 2.38 -3.59 -40.62
C GLU A 96 3.07 -4.06 -39.34
N ILE A 97 2.74 -3.45 -38.19
CA ILE A 97 3.19 -3.89 -36.86
C ILE A 97 2.91 -5.39 -36.66
N TRP A 98 1.69 -5.83 -36.98
CA TRP A 98 1.30 -7.23 -36.83
C TRP A 98 2.12 -8.18 -37.72
N ASN A 99 2.40 -7.76 -38.96
CA ASN A 99 3.25 -8.53 -39.86
C ASN A 99 4.68 -8.64 -39.36
N ILE A 100 5.21 -7.59 -38.71
CA ILE A 100 6.54 -7.61 -38.08
C ILE A 100 6.57 -8.64 -36.95
N TYR A 101 5.60 -8.61 -36.03
CA TYR A 101 5.52 -9.59 -34.93
C TYR A 101 5.41 -11.05 -35.40
N LYS A 102 4.76 -11.29 -36.54
CA LYS A 102 4.67 -12.63 -37.14
C LYS A 102 5.97 -13.12 -37.76
N ARG A 103 6.78 -12.20 -38.30
CA ARG A 103 8.04 -12.52 -38.98
C ARG A 103 9.22 -12.60 -38.02
N ALA A 104 9.19 -11.84 -36.92
CA ALA A 104 10.28 -11.78 -35.97
C ALA A 104 10.53 -13.13 -35.27
N PRO A 105 11.80 -13.50 -35.04
CA PRO A 105 12.13 -14.68 -34.26
C PRO A 105 11.68 -14.48 -32.81
N ARG A 106 11.12 -15.54 -32.20
CA ARG A 106 10.67 -15.51 -30.81
C ARG A 106 11.69 -16.16 -29.90
N ILE A 107 12.03 -15.47 -28.82
CA ILE A 107 12.84 -16.02 -27.73
C ILE A 107 11.87 -16.58 -26.68
N PRO A 108 12.13 -17.77 -26.11
CA PRO A 108 11.31 -18.31 -25.03
C PRO A 108 11.16 -17.30 -23.89
N GLN A 109 9.92 -17.10 -23.42
CA GLN A 109 9.66 -16.19 -22.32
C GLN A 109 10.38 -16.67 -21.04
N PRO A 110 11.12 -15.80 -20.34
CA PRO A 110 11.62 -16.14 -19.01
C PRO A 110 10.43 -16.35 -18.06
N ALA A 111 10.60 -17.28 -17.11
CA ALA A 111 9.61 -17.46 -16.05
C ALA A 111 9.52 -16.19 -15.19
N VAL A 112 8.30 -15.79 -14.85
CA VAL A 112 8.01 -14.66 -13.96
C VAL A 112 7.41 -15.22 -12.68
N ASN A 113 7.88 -14.73 -11.54
CA ASN A 113 7.36 -15.18 -10.26
C ASN A 113 5.91 -14.75 -10.10
N PRO A 114 4.98 -15.66 -9.79
CA PRO A 114 3.57 -15.31 -9.62
C PRO A 114 3.37 -14.34 -8.46
N ILE A 115 2.18 -13.74 -8.40
CA ILE A 115 1.80 -12.84 -7.32
C ILE A 115 1.63 -13.67 -6.04
N ASP A 116 2.32 -13.27 -4.97
CA ASP A 116 2.17 -13.86 -3.64
C ASP A 116 1.50 -12.84 -2.70
N GLU A 117 0.17 -12.78 -2.77
CA GLU A 117 -0.63 -11.83 -1.98
C GLU A 117 -0.50 -12.10 -0.47
N TYR A 118 -0.41 -13.39 -0.08
CA TYR A 118 -0.28 -13.77 1.32
C TYR A 118 1.10 -13.40 1.85
N GLY A 119 2.17 -13.65 1.09
CA GLY A 119 3.52 -13.22 1.42
C GLY A 119 3.61 -11.71 1.62
N ALA A 120 3.01 -10.93 0.71
CA ALA A 120 2.95 -9.47 0.80
C ALA A 120 2.31 -9.00 2.12
N LEU A 121 1.16 -9.59 2.45
CA LEU A 121 0.37 -9.23 3.63
C LEU A 121 1.02 -9.68 4.94
N ILE A 122 1.72 -10.82 4.93
CA ILE A 122 2.50 -11.31 6.08
C ILE A 122 3.71 -10.40 6.30
N TYR A 123 4.35 -9.89 5.25
CA TYR A 123 5.48 -8.99 5.36
C TYR A 123 5.07 -7.59 5.85
N ALA A 124 3.94 -7.06 5.35
CA ALA A 124 3.47 -5.72 5.68
C ALA A 124 2.71 -5.65 7.02
N GLY A 125 2.01 -6.73 7.37
CA GLY A 125 1.55 -6.91 8.73
C GLY A 125 2.76 -7.18 9.60
N ARG A 126 3.01 -6.36 10.63
CA ARG A 126 3.70 -6.85 11.84
C ARG A 126 2.84 -7.95 12.49
N TRP A 127 2.67 -9.08 11.83
CA TRP A 127 2.45 -10.33 12.52
C TRP A 127 3.70 -10.53 13.33
N GLY A 128 3.57 -10.74 14.63
CA GLY A 128 4.73 -10.97 15.48
C GLY A 128 5.53 -12.15 14.94
N ILE A 129 6.58 -11.86 14.16
CA ILE A 129 7.81 -12.65 14.18
C ILE A 129 8.47 -12.29 15.52
N HIS A 130 7.82 -12.71 16.58
CA HIS A 130 8.36 -12.91 17.92
C HIS A 130 7.90 -14.33 18.28
N GLY A 131 8.79 -15.30 18.05
CA GLY A 131 8.58 -16.73 18.23
C GLY A 131 8.23 -17.41 16.90
N ILE A 132 9.04 -18.30 16.32
CA ILE A 132 9.48 -19.56 16.93
C ILE A 132 8.37 -20.10 17.86
N THR A 133 7.43 -20.80 17.22
CA THR A 133 6.71 -21.97 17.76
C THR A 133 6.26 -21.93 19.22
N LEU A 134 5.01 -21.54 19.47
CA LEU A 134 4.20 -22.10 20.57
C LEU A 134 2.78 -22.38 20.06
N PRO A 135 2.15 -23.51 20.46
CA PRO A 135 0.89 -23.97 19.89
C PRO A 135 -0.27 -23.14 20.43
N GLY A 136 -0.58 -22.03 19.76
CA GLY A 136 -1.78 -21.22 19.98
C GLY A 136 -2.75 -21.40 18.82
N ARG A 137 -4.00 -21.80 19.12
CA ARG A 137 -5.05 -21.96 18.11
C ARG A 137 -5.60 -20.58 17.71
N VAL A 138 -5.17 -20.07 16.56
CA VAL A 138 -5.71 -18.84 15.96
C VAL A 138 -6.82 -19.22 14.97
N THR A 139 -8.03 -18.70 15.18
CA THR A 139 -9.12 -18.81 14.20
C THR A 139 -8.92 -17.76 13.11
N PHE A 140 -8.45 -18.20 11.95
CA PHE A 140 -8.29 -17.39 10.74
C PHE A 140 -9.66 -17.16 10.10
N ALA A 141 -10.19 -15.95 10.22
CA ALA A 141 -11.27 -15.47 9.37
C ALA A 141 -10.81 -14.16 8.70
N PRO A 142 -10.83 -14.07 7.36
CA PRO A 142 -10.54 -12.82 6.66
C PRO A 142 -11.57 -11.77 7.08
N GLY A 143 -11.11 -10.67 7.67
CA GLY A 143 -11.95 -9.59 8.22
C GLY A 143 -11.84 -9.36 9.72
N ASN A 144 -11.10 -10.19 10.46
CA ASN A 144 -10.94 -10.02 11.91
C ASN A 144 -9.62 -9.28 12.24
N VAL A 145 -9.69 -8.01 12.64
CA VAL A 145 -8.55 -7.24 13.20
C VAL A 145 -8.47 -7.53 14.70
N GLY A 146 -8.26 -8.80 15.06
CA GLY A 146 -8.05 -9.21 16.44
C GLY A 146 -6.57 -9.20 16.80
N PHE A 147 -6.22 -8.66 17.97
CA PHE A 147 -4.92 -8.90 18.57
C PHE A 147 -4.75 -10.42 18.77
N SER A 148 -3.69 -11.00 18.23
CA SER A 148 -3.27 -12.34 18.60
C SER A 148 -2.65 -12.26 19.99
N THR A 149 -3.47 -12.35 21.02
CA THR A 149 -2.97 -12.49 22.39
C THR A 149 -2.46 -13.92 22.55
N PHE A 150 -1.14 -14.08 22.38
CA PHE A 150 -0.47 -15.32 22.73
C PHE A 150 -0.61 -15.53 24.25
N GLY A 151 -1.36 -16.56 24.66
CA GLY A 151 -1.41 -17.00 26.06
C GLY A 151 -2.21 -16.14 27.04
N ALA A 152 -2.98 -15.15 26.60
CA ALA A 152 -3.90 -14.48 27.52
C ALA A 152 -5.10 -15.43 27.79
N PRO A 153 -5.37 -15.82 29.05
CA PRO A 153 -6.63 -16.49 29.36
C PRO A 153 -7.76 -15.59 28.85
N ARG A 154 -8.77 -16.20 28.20
CA ARG A 154 -10.01 -15.47 27.89
C ARG A 154 -10.46 -14.76 29.18
N PRO A 155 -10.87 -13.49 29.15
CA PRO A 155 -11.48 -12.87 30.33
C PRO A 155 -12.73 -13.69 30.65
N MET A 156 -12.59 -14.65 31.58
CA MET A 156 -13.68 -15.53 32.02
C MET A 156 -14.50 -14.84 33.12
N GLU A 157 -14.09 -13.66 33.57
CA GLU A 157 -14.85 -12.83 34.49
C GLU A 157 -14.93 -11.40 33.96
N THR A 158 -16.17 -10.91 33.81
CA THR A 158 -16.44 -9.48 33.88
C THR A 158 -15.97 -8.98 35.24
N GLN A 159 -14.81 -8.32 35.31
CA GLN A 159 -14.40 -7.66 36.55
C GLN A 159 -15.39 -6.52 36.80
N ILE A 160 -16.19 -6.65 37.85
CA ILE A 160 -17.05 -5.58 38.33
C ILE A 160 -16.11 -4.56 38.96
N VAL A 161 -15.82 -3.49 38.23
CA VAL A 161 -15.00 -2.38 38.71
C VAL A 161 -15.77 -1.70 39.84
N SER A 162 -15.18 -1.60 41.02
CA SER A 162 -15.82 -0.94 42.16
C SER A 162 -15.94 0.57 41.94
N ASP A 163 -16.97 1.19 42.50
CA ASP A 163 -17.20 2.64 42.42
C ASP A 163 -16.01 3.46 42.97
N GLU A 164 -15.26 2.92 43.93
CA GLU A 164 -14.04 3.54 44.45
C GLU A 164 -12.95 3.65 43.39
N THR A 165 -12.86 2.64 42.51
CA THR A 165 -11.89 2.63 41.41
C THR A 165 -12.29 3.65 40.33
N TRP A 166 -13.60 3.80 40.05
CA TRP A 166 -14.11 4.83 39.16
C TRP A 166 -13.84 6.25 39.70
N LYS A 167 -14.05 6.50 40.99
CA LYS A 167 -13.73 7.79 41.62
C LYS A 167 -12.23 8.13 41.53
N LEU A 168 -11.38 7.12 41.57
CA LEU A 168 -9.93 7.30 41.45
C LEU A 168 -9.54 7.68 40.01
N ILE A 169 -10.18 7.06 39.02
CA ILE A 169 -10.02 7.41 37.60
C ILE A 169 -10.53 8.83 37.32
N ASP A 170 -11.71 9.19 37.84
CA ASP A 170 -12.27 10.55 37.71
C ASP A 170 -11.32 11.58 38.32
N GLY A 171 -10.76 11.30 39.51
CA GLY A 171 -9.79 12.18 40.15
C GLY A 171 -8.47 12.35 39.36
N ILE A 172 -8.04 11.32 38.62
CA ILE A 172 -6.88 11.43 37.71
C ILE A 172 -7.25 12.26 36.47
N TRP A 173 -8.45 12.07 35.95
CA TRP A 173 -8.94 12.79 34.77
C TRP A 173 -9.09 14.29 35.05
N ASP A 174 -9.72 14.66 36.16
CA ASP A 174 -9.90 16.05 36.58
C ASP A 174 -8.57 16.76 36.80
N LYS A 175 -7.59 16.08 37.41
CA LYS A 175 -6.23 16.62 37.56
C LYS A 175 -5.56 16.87 36.21
N ARG A 176 -5.62 15.91 35.28
CA ARG A 176 -5.06 16.09 33.93
C ARG A 176 -5.75 17.21 33.16
N VAL A 177 -7.07 17.37 33.29
CA VAL A 177 -7.80 18.46 32.63
C VAL A 177 -7.37 19.82 33.20
N GLN A 178 -7.09 19.91 34.50
CA GLN A 178 -6.54 21.14 35.07
C GLN A 178 -5.11 21.41 34.60
N GLU A 179 -4.25 20.40 34.56
CA GLU A 179 -2.88 20.50 34.04
C GLU A 179 -2.87 21.00 32.58
N ILE A 180 -3.73 20.44 31.72
CA ILE A 180 -3.88 20.85 30.32
C ILE A 180 -4.41 22.28 30.21
N LYS A 181 -5.35 22.70 31.07
CA LYS A 181 -5.83 24.09 31.08
C LYS A 181 -4.74 25.06 31.51
N THR A 182 -3.89 24.69 32.47
CA THR A 182 -2.77 25.53 32.90
C THR A 182 -1.69 25.63 31.82
N GLU A 183 -1.35 24.53 31.14
CA GLU A 183 -0.41 24.54 30.00
C GLU A 183 -0.96 25.38 28.83
N ALA A 184 -2.23 25.20 28.46
CA ALA A 184 -2.88 25.99 27.41
C ALA A 184 -2.94 27.49 27.74
N SER A 185 -3.12 27.84 29.02
CA SER A 185 -3.06 29.26 29.44
C SER A 185 -1.65 29.84 29.39
N MET A 186 -0.60 29.02 29.58
CA MET A 186 0.79 29.44 29.45
C MET A 186 1.20 29.61 27.97
N GLU A 187 0.76 28.74 27.06
CA GLU A 187 1.01 28.87 25.61
C GLU A 187 0.35 30.13 25.01
N VAL A 188 -0.84 30.53 25.51
CA VAL A 188 -1.54 31.75 25.05
C VAL A 188 -0.81 33.04 25.44
N GLU A 189 0.04 33.03 26.48
CA GLU A 189 0.89 34.18 26.80
C GLU A 189 2.18 34.22 25.97
N GLU A 190 2.79 33.08 25.66
CA GLU A 190 4.00 33.02 24.80
C GLU A 190 3.75 33.36 23.33
N ASP A 191 2.54 33.11 22.81
CA ASP A 191 2.18 33.40 21.41
C ASP A 191 1.99 34.89 21.09
N LYS A 192 2.01 35.79 22.09
CA LYS A 192 1.95 37.25 21.87
C LYS A 192 3.29 37.88 21.46
N GLU A 193 4.41 37.15 21.57
CA GLU A 193 5.76 37.71 21.35
C GLU A 193 6.51 37.16 20.12
N LYS A 194 5.92 36.29 19.30
CA LYS A 194 6.58 35.78 18.08
C LYS A 194 6.00 36.39 16.79
N PRO A 195 6.83 36.93 15.88
CA PRO A 195 6.34 37.40 14.58
C PRO A 195 5.91 36.22 13.70
N GLN A 196 4.75 36.35 13.06
CA GLN A 196 4.22 35.35 12.14
C GLN A 196 5.06 35.23 10.86
N LEU A 197 5.50 34.01 10.55
CA LEU A 197 6.06 33.64 9.25
C LEU A 197 4.91 33.34 8.29
N LEU A 198 4.74 34.18 7.27
CA LEU A 198 3.74 33.97 6.22
C LEU A 198 4.21 32.88 5.25
N ILE A 199 3.51 31.74 5.25
CA ILE A 199 3.72 30.66 4.27
C ILE A 199 2.50 30.60 3.35
N ALA A 200 2.76 30.62 2.04
CA ALA A 200 1.79 30.76 0.96
C ALA A 200 0.75 29.62 0.84
N SER A 201 0.86 28.54 1.61
CA SER A 201 -0.10 27.42 1.59
C SER A 201 -1.44 27.73 2.27
N HIS A 202 -1.60 28.89 2.90
CA HIS A 202 -2.86 29.31 3.53
C HIS A 202 -3.80 30.09 2.59
N PHE A 203 -3.43 30.25 1.30
CA PHE A 203 -4.23 30.97 0.30
C PHE A 203 -4.73 30.09 -0.85
N ILE A 204 -4.97 28.80 -0.61
CA ILE A 204 -5.80 27.96 -1.49
C ILE A 204 -6.94 27.36 -0.66
#